data_AF-A0A956S2U7-F1
#
_entry.id   AF-A0A956S2U7-F1
#
_cell.length_a   1.000
_cell.length_b   1.000
_cell.length_c   1.000
_cell.angle_alpha   90.00
_cell.angle_beta   90.00
_cell.angle_gamma   90.00
#
_symmetry.space_group_name_H-M   'P 1'
#
loop_
_entity.id
_entity.type
_entity.pdbx_description
1 polymer ?
#
loop_
_entity_poly.entity_id
_entity_poly.type
_entity_poly.pdbx_seq_one_letter_code
_entity_poly.pdbx_strand_id
1 'polypeptide(L)'
;MRKLLLVCLAMLLSVNLFDGSLSKARAQNFDLSIYNTADLSDVVDPIMKFFGTIGGAGFVNTAKLHNFGGFDISARVVGVMIPDEYSGIAGLVPDQSGALTSPFKNENLLAFPFLTASVGLFGNLEVMARLFHYPLGDDPLRGGVTLLGGGLKYGLVQTGLIPKITIIGAYQALMVPDEFDFGTVKIASLKAFASKDFLIFTVYGGGGVDKTYLTVDFAGLPADFNGDYNATNSHGTVGFGATVFPFVKVNGEYNFGTFNSFTLGASVSIR
;
A
#
# COMPACT_ATOMS: atom_id res chain seq x y z
N MET A 1 -19.99 9.31 26.13
CA MET A 1 -20.67 9.11 24.82
C MET A 1 -20.44 10.24 23.82
N ARG A 2 -20.69 11.52 24.13
CA ARG A 2 -20.46 12.65 23.18
C ARG A 2 -19.03 12.76 22.62
N LYS A 3 -18.01 12.32 23.37
CA LYS A 3 -16.60 12.36 22.96
C LYS A 3 -16.18 11.18 22.06
N LEU A 4 -16.85 10.02 22.18
CA LEU A 4 -16.67 8.88 21.27
C LEU A 4 -17.27 9.19 19.89
N LEU A 5 -18.40 9.92 19.90
CA LEU A 5 -19.04 10.43 18.68
C LEU A 5 -18.12 11.36 17.88
N LEU A 6 -17.28 12.16 18.55
CA LEU A 6 -16.35 13.11 17.91
C LEU A 6 -15.16 12.41 17.23
N VAL A 7 -14.71 11.27 17.77
CA VAL A 7 -13.62 10.46 17.20
C VAL A 7 -14.14 9.64 16.01
N CYS A 8 -15.35 9.08 16.10
CA CYS A 8 -16.03 8.51 14.94
C CYS A 8 -16.31 9.59 13.88
N LEU A 9 -16.67 10.82 14.28
CA LEU A 9 -16.87 11.93 13.36
C LEU A 9 -15.56 12.39 12.70
N ALA A 10 -14.41 12.33 13.38
CA ALA A 10 -13.10 12.62 12.79
C ALA A 10 -12.65 11.51 11.80
N MET A 11 -12.91 10.24 12.13
CA MET A 11 -12.71 9.12 11.19
C MET A 11 -13.69 9.18 10.01
N LEU A 12 -14.95 9.58 10.23
CA LEU A 12 -15.91 9.86 9.16
C LEU A 12 -15.55 11.12 8.37
N LEU A 13 -14.96 12.15 8.98
CA LEU A 13 -14.48 13.33 8.26
C LEU A 13 -13.27 12.99 7.40
N SER A 14 -12.38 12.08 7.81
CA SER A 14 -11.32 11.58 6.92
C SER A 14 -11.88 10.78 5.73
N VAL A 15 -13.08 10.19 5.86
CA VAL A 15 -13.81 9.57 4.73
C VAL A 15 -14.50 10.63 3.86
N ASN A 16 -14.96 11.76 4.43
CA ASN A 16 -15.63 12.85 3.70
C ASN A 16 -14.68 13.93 3.15
N LEU A 17 -13.38 13.95 3.53
CA LEU A 17 -12.38 14.84 2.93
C LEU A 17 -12.05 14.44 1.47
N PHE A 18 -12.55 13.29 1.02
CA PHE A 18 -12.57 12.87 -0.37
C PHE A 18 -13.99 13.02 -0.90
N ASP A 19 -14.43 14.28 -1.02
CA ASP A 19 -15.57 14.63 -1.85
C ASP A 19 -15.36 14.00 -3.25
N GLY A 20 -16.42 13.48 -3.87
CA GLY A 20 -16.42 12.57 -5.04
C GLY A 20 -15.77 13.09 -6.35
N SER A 21 -14.93 14.12 -6.26
CA SER A 21 -14.07 14.68 -7.28
C SER A 21 -12.69 14.00 -7.38
N LEU A 22 -12.22 13.31 -6.33
CA LEU A 22 -10.98 12.51 -6.38
C LEU A 22 -11.28 11.12 -6.95
N SER A 23 -11.16 11.03 -8.28
CA SER A 23 -11.23 9.83 -9.10
C SER A 23 -12.62 9.19 -9.23
N LYS A 24 -13.35 9.60 -10.28
CA LYS A 24 -13.95 8.57 -11.14
C LYS A 24 -12.77 7.80 -11.71
N ALA A 25 -12.27 6.80 -10.99
CA ALA A 25 -11.25 5.89 -11.51
C ALA A 25 -11.85 5.29 -12.78
N ARG A 26 -11.41 5.78 -13.94
CA ARG A 26 -11.82 5.22 -15.20
C ARG A 26 -11.20 3.84 -15.23
N ALA A 27 -12.02 2.79 -15.13
CA ALA A 27 -11.61 1.46 -15.54
C ALA A 27 -11.08 1.58 -16.97
N GLN A 28 -9.76 1.45 -17.11
CA GLN A 28 -9.09 1.49 -18.40
C GLN A 28 -8.99 0.04 -18.89
N ASN A 29 -9.47 -0.21 -20.12
CA ASN A 29 -9.28 -1.50 -20.75
C ASN A 29 -7.82 -1.57 -21.21
N PHE A 30 -7.09 -2.54 -20.69
CA PHE A 30 -5.73 -2.84 -21.10
C PHE A 30 -5.80 -3.70 -22.36
N ASP A 31 -5.24 -3.24 -23.49
CA ASP A 31 -5.09 -4.06 -24.68
C ASP A 31 -3.61 -4.47 -24.82
N LEU A 32 -3.31 -5.69 -24.38
CA LEU A 32 -1.96 -6.25 -24.39
C LEU A 32 -1.60 -6.89 -25.76
N SER A 33 -2.58 -7.07 -26.66
CA SER A 33 -2.43 -7.84 -27.89
C SER A 33 -1.60 -7.15 -28.99
N ILE A 34 -1.28 -5.89 -28.78
CA ILE A 34 -0.65 -4.98 -29.75
C ILE A 34 0.86 -4.79 -29.55
N TYR A 35 1.45 -5.36 -28.50
CA TYR A 35 2.89 -5.23 -28.22
C TYR A 35 3.71 -6.32 -28.89
N ASN A 36 4.99 -6.03 -29.12
CA ASN A 36 6.01 -7.02 -29.49
C ASN A 36 6.77 -7.44 -28.22
N THR A 37 7.14 -8.72 -28.10
CA THR A 37 7.65 -9.33 -26.85
C THR A 37 8.88 -8.66 -26.24
N ALA A 38 9.69 -7.96 -27.05
CA ALA A 38 10.93 -7.31 -26.62
C ALA A 38 10.75 -6.07 -25.74
N ASP A 39 9.59 -5.40 -25.78
CA ASP A 39 9.35 -4.13 -25.07
C ASP A 39 8.46 -4.29 -23.82
N LEU A 40 7.99 -5.52 -23.54
CA LEU A 40 7.00 -5.77 -22.49
C LEU A 40 7.58 -5.63 -21.08
N SER A 41 8.85 -6.00 -20.86
CA SER A 41 9.50 -5.83 -19.56
C SER A 41 9.56 -4.36 -19.16
N ASP A 42 9.74 -3.46 -20.13
CA ASP A 42 9.85 -2.02 -19.90
C ASP A 42 8.51 -1.40 -19.52
N VAL A 43 7.39 -2.07 -19.85
CA VAL A 43 6.03 -1.65 -19.50
C VAL A 43 5.56 -2.29 -18.19
N VAL A 44 5.83 -3.58 -18.00
CA VAL A 44 5.37 -4.35 -16.82
C VAL A 44 6.19 -4.01 -15.57
N ASP A 45 7.49 -3.76 -15.69
CA ASP A 45 8.35 -3.45 -14.54
C ASP A 45 7.89 -2.18 -13.78
N PRO A 46 7.61 -1.03 -14.43
CA PRO A 46 7.04 0.14 -13.77
C PRO A 46 5.76 -0.16 -12.97
N ILE A 47 4.85 -0.96 -13.55
CA ILE A 47 3.57 -1.33 -12.93
C ILE A 47 3.82 -2.21 -11.69
N MET A 48 4.69 -3.22 -11.81
CA MET A 48 5.07 -4.07 -10.68
C MET A 48 5.76 -3.27 -9.58
N LYS A 49 6.61 -2.30 -9.94
CA LYS A 49 7.28 -1.43 -8.98
C LYS A 49 6.31 -0.47 -8.32
N PHE A 50 5.31 0.03 -9.04
CA PHE A 50 4.23 0.84 -8.49
C PHE A 50 3.40 0.05 -7.48
N PHE A 51 2.93 -1.15 -7.84
CA PHE A 51 2.20 -2.02 -6.90
C PHE A 51 3.07 -2.43 -5.71
N GLY A 52 4.35 -2.72 -5.95
CA GLY A 52 5.32 -2.98 -4.89
C GLY A 52 5.44 -1.80 -3.92
N THR A 53 5.40 -0.56 -4.43
CA THR A 53 5.42 0.65 -3.59
C THR A 53 4.14 0.78 -2.76
N ILE A 54 2.97 0.59 -3.37
CA ILE A 54 1.68 0.66 -2.66
C ILE A 54 1.60 -0.40 -1.57
N GLY A 55 1.91 -1.66 -1.92
CA GLY A 55 1.94 -2.75 -0.96
C GLY A 55 3.03 -2.55 0.08
N GLY A 56 4.15 -1.94 -0.29
CA GLY A 56 5.25 -1.68 0.61
C GLY A 56 4.93 -0.58 1.65
N ALA A 57 4.20 0.44 1.25
CA ALA A 57 3.98 1.62 2.07
C ALA A 57 2.96 1.40 3.20
N GLY A 58 3.07 2.23 4.24
CA GLY A 58 2.09 2.35 5.30
C GLY A 58 1.93 1.12 6.20
N PHE A 59 2.87 0.16 6.18
CA PHE A 59 2.82 -1.03 7.05
C PHE A 59 3.23 -0.72 8.49
N VAL A 60 3.95 0.39 8.72
CA VAL A 60 4.67 0.61 9.97
C VAL A 60 4.37 1.97 10.55
N ASN A 61 3.65 1.99 11.67
CA ASN A 61 3.41 3.22 12.43
C ASN A 61 4.40 3.43 13.60
N THR A 62 5.15 2.38 13.99
CA THR A 62 6.24 2.43 14.99
C THR A 62 6.94 1.07 15.08
N ALA A 63 8.20 1.02 15.51
CA ALA A 63 8.89 -0.22 15.84
C ALA A 63 8.40 -0.86 17.16
N LYS A 64 7.73 -0.10 18.03
CA LYS A 64 7.17 -0.63 19.28
C LYS A 64 6.07 -1.65 19.02
N LEU A 65 6.16 -2.83 19.63
CA LEU A 65 5.10 -3.84 19.61
C LEU A 65 3.92 -3.50 20.53
N HIS A 66 2.80 -4.19 20.33
CA HIS A 66 1.73 -4.30 21.32
C HIS A 66 2.10 -5.37 22.37
N ASN A 67 1.67 -5.18 23.62
CA ASN A 67 1.78 -6.25 24.61
C ASN A 67 0.81 -7.39 24.24
N PHE A 68 0.92 -8.52 24.93
CA PHE A 68 0.01 -9.65 24.71
C PHE A 68 -1.46 -9.22 24.86
N GLY A 69 -2.25 -9.42 23.81
CA GLY A 69 -3.66 -9.02 23.74
C GLY A 69 -3.90 -7.53 23.47
N GLY A 70 -2.85 -6.71 23.46
CA GLY A 70 -2.91 -5.35 22.93
C GLY A 70 -3.15 -5.36 21.42
N PHE A 71 -3.84 -4.36 20.90
CA PHE A 71 -4.21 -4.29 19.49
C PHE A 71 -4.19 -2.86 18.95
N ASP A 72 -4.15 -2.75 17.63
CA ASP A 72 -4.30 -1.49 16.89
C ASP A 72 -5.21 -1.72 15.69
N ILE A 73 -6.18 -0.83 15.51
CA ILE A 73 -7.00 -0.73 14.30
C ILE A 73 -6.73 0.64 13.74
N SER A 74 -6.35 0.72 12.47
CA SER A 74 -6.00 1.97 11.83
C SER A 74 -6.55 2.11 10.41
N ALA A 75 -7.01 3.32 10.12
CA ALA A 75 -7.30 3.78 8.78
C ALA A 75 -6.09 4.58 8.28
N ARG A 76 -5.63 4.28 7.07
CA ARG A 76 -4.45 4.90 6.46
C ARG A 76 -4.76 5.30 5.03
N VAL A 77 -4.10 6.33 4.54
CA VAL A 77 -4.09 6.70 3.12
C VAL A 77 -2.65 6.75 2.68
N VAL A 78 -2.31 5.98 1.65
CA VAL A 78 -1.00 5.98 1.00
C VAL A 78 -1.13 6.78 -0.29
N GLY A 79 -0.43 7.91 -0.40
CA GLY A 79 -0.31 8.68 -1.63
C GLY A 79 1.01 8.37 -2.32
N VAL A 80 0.97 7.81 -3.52
CA VAL A 80 2.15 7.51 -4.34
C VAL A 80 2.31 8.59 -5.39
N MET A 81 3.45 9.28 -5.35
CA MET A 81 3.79 10.30 -6.35
C MET A 81 4.28 9.59 -7.60
N ILE A 82 3.79 9.98 -8.76
CA ILE A 82 4.19 9.44 -10.06
C ILE A 82 5.30 10.33 -10.64
N PRO A 83 6.52 9.81 -10.81
CA PRO A 83 7.58 10.53 -11.50
C PRO A 83 7.27 10.75 -13.00
N ASP A 84 7.75 11.87 -13.55
CA ASP A 84 7.52 12.25 -14.95
C ASP A 84 8.02 11.18 -15.94
N GLU A 85 9.11 10.46 -15.60
CA GLU A 85 9.65 9.35 -16.40
C GLU A 85 8.65 8.21 -16.62
N TYR A 86 7.71 8.00 -15.68
CA TYR A 86 6.66 6.98 -15.80
C TYR A 86 5.38 7.52 -16.47
N SER A 87 5.21 8.84 -16.53
CA SER A 87 4.07 9.48 -17.20
C SER A 87 4.14 9.38 -18.73
N GLY A 88 5.37 9.27 -19.27
CA GLY A 88 5.65 9.22 -20.71
C GLY A 88 5.86 7.82 -21.30
N ILE A 89 5.79 6.76 -20.48
CA ILE A 89 5.92 5.38 -20.97
C ILE A 89 4.76 5.10 -21.93
N ALA A 90 5.08 4.75 -23.18
CA ALA A 90 4.07 4.28 -24.14
C ALA A 90 3.36 3.07 -23.50
N GLY A 91 2.08 3.22 -23.21
CA GLY A 91 1.41 2.36 -22.23
C GLY A 91 0.22 1.60 -22.80
N LEU A 92 -0.16 0.58 -22.05
CA LEU A 92 -1.15 -0.45 -22.38
C LEU A 92 -2.59 0.05 -22.59
N VAL A 93 -2.80 1.36 -22.53
CA VAL A 93 -4.13 1.99 -22.47
C VAL A 93 -4.33 2.83 -23.72
N PRO A 94 -5.30 2.46 -24.59
CA PRO A 94 -5.68 3.30 -25.70
C PRO A 94 -6.37 4.58 -25.20
N ASP A 95 -5.89 5.72 -25.66
CA ASP A 95 -6.56 7.00 -25.44
C ASP A 95 -7.71 7.22 -26.43
N GLN A 96 -8.38 8.37 -26.37
CA GLN A 96 -9.53 8.67 -27.23
C GLN A 96 -9.21 8.69 -28.74
N SER A 97 -7.92 8.74 -29.10
CA SER A 97 -7.46 8.63 -30.48
C SER A 97 -7.05 7.20 -30.88
N GLY A 98 -7.14 6.24 -29.96
CA GLY A 98 -6.62 4.88 -30.11
C GLY A 98 -5.10 4.78 -29.93
N ALA A 99 -4.43 5.89 -29.57
CA ALA A 99 -3.00 5.89 -29.30
C ALA A 99 -2.72 5.31 -27.91
N LEU A 100 -1.67 4.51 -27.81
CA LEU A 100 -1.25 3.87 -26.58
C LEU A 100 -0.56 4.84 -25.64
N THR A 101 -1.03 4.88 -24.39
CA THR A 101 -0.62 5.89 -23.40
C THR A 101 -0.34 5.25 -22.05
N SER A 102 0.56 5.88 -21.28
CA SER A 102 0.90 5.43 -19.91
C SER A 102 -0.36 5.27 -19.07
N PRO A 103 -0.46 4.19 -18.25
CA PRO A 103 -1.52 4.07 -17.24
C PRO A 103 -1.46 5.22 -16.20
N PHE A 104 -0.37 5.97 -16.16
CA PHE A 104 -0.17 7.13 -15.28
C PHE A 104 -0.24 8.48 -16.02
N LYS A 105 -0.71 8.51 -17.27
CA LYS A 105 -0.79 9.76 -18.06
C LYS A 105 -1.68 10.79 -17.35
N ASN A 106 -1.12 11.98 -17.10
CA ASN A 106 -1.73 13.10 -16.36
C ASN A 106 -1.96 12.85 -14.86
N GLU A 107 -1.41 11.78 -14.30
CA GLU A 107 -1.53 11.50 -12.87
C GLU A 107 -0.21 11.86 -12.19
N ASN A 108 -0.25 12.79 -11.24
CA ASN A 108 0.91 13.15 -10.42
C ASN A 108 0.89 12.45 -9.04
N LEU A 109 -0.29 11.97 -8.63
CA LEU A 109 -0.52 11.39 -7.32
C LEU A 109 -1.67 10.38 -7.37
N LEU A 110 -1.42 9.14 -6.95
CA LEU A 110 -2.44 8.12 -6.75
C LEU A 110 -2.56 7.78 -5.26
N ALA A 111 -3.78 7.89 -4.71
CA ALA A 111 -4.04 7.69 -3.29
C ALA A 111 -4.87 6.43 -3.01
N PHE A 112 -4.43 5.62 -2.06
CA PHE A 112 -5.04 4.35 -1.70
C PHE A 112 -5.38 4.31 -0.21
N PRO A 113 -6.66 4.18 0.16
CA PRO A 113 -7.06 3.96 1.54
C PRO A 113 -6.78 2.52 1.96
N PHE A 114 -6.35 2.30 3.20
CA PHE A 114 -6.16 0.99 3.79
C PHE A 114 -6.78 0.94 5.18
N LEU A 115 -7.43 -0.18 5.47
CA LEU A 115 -7.73 -0.58 6.83
C LEU A 115 -6.69 -1.60 7.26
N THR A 116 -6.09 -1.39 8.43
CA THR A 116 -5.13 -2.33 9.00
C THR A 116 -5.47 -2.63 10.45
N ALA A 117 -5.22 -3.87 10.84
CA ALA A 117 -5.38 -4.33 12.21
C ALA A 117 -4.11 -5.06 12.64
N SER A 118 -3.77 -5.00 13.92
CA SER A 118 -2.67 -5.79 14.49
C SER A 118 -2.96 -6.19 15.92
N VAL A 119 -2.37 -7.32 16.35
CA VAL A 119 -2.50 -7.85 17.70
C VAL A 119 -1.15 -8.35 18.21
N GLY A 120 -0.81 -7.96 19.44
CA GLY A 120 0.39 -8.40 20.14
C GLY A 120 0.23 -9.82 20.68
N LEU A 121 1.25 -10.64 20.45
CA LEU A 121 1.36 -12.03 20.89
C LEU A 121 2.51 -12.19 21.88
N PHE A 122 2.66 -13.40 22.42
CA PHE A 122 3.81 -13.74 23.27
C PHE A 122 5.13 -13.71 22.50
N GLY A 123 6.24 -13.50 23.22
CA GLY A 123 7.58 -13.63 22.65
C GLY A 123 7.99 -12.52 21.69
N ASN A 124 7.59 -11.27 21.96
CA ASN A 124 7.88 -10.11 21.10
C ASN A 124 7.39 -10.30 19.65
N LEU A 125 6.23 -10.92 19.48
CA LEU A 125 5.60 -11.15 18.20
C LEU A 125 4.32 -10.32 18.09
N GLU A 126 4.02 -9.84 16.89
CA GLU A 126 2.78 -9.16 16.56
C GLU A 126 2.34 -9.63 15.17
N VAL A 127 1.05 -9.94 15.03
CA VAL A 127 0.43 -10.30 13.75
C VAL A 127 -0.34 -9.09 13.24
N MET A 128 -0.27 -8.88 11.93
CA MET A 128 -0.90 -7.77 11.24
C MET A 128 -1.78 -8.28 10.10
N ALA A 129 -2.86 -7.57 9.83
CA ALA A 129 -3.72 -7.77 8.67
C ALA A 129 -4.01 -6.41 8.02
N ARG A 130 -4.21 -6.42 6.69
CA ARG A 130 -4.53 -5.26 5.88
C ARG A 130 -5.60 -5.60 4.86
N LEU A 131 -6.53 -4.67 4.66
CA LEU A 131 -7.56 -4.73 3.64
C LEU A 131 -7.64 -3.39 2.90
N PHE A 132 -7.82 -3.45 1.60
CA PHE A 132 -8.32 -2.38 0.76
C PHE A 132 -9.30 -2.99 -0.25
N HIS A 133 -10.39 -2.27 -0.53
CA HIS A 133 -11.32 -2.64 -1.58
C HIS A 133 -11.81 -1.36 -2.25
N TYR A 134 -11.72 -1.33 -3.57
CA TYR A 134 -12.24 -0.25 -4.40
C TYR A 134 -13.13 -0.83 -5.49
N PRO A 135 -14.44 -0.53 -5.48
CA PRO A 135 -15.36 -1.02 -6.51
C PRO A 135 -15.05 -0.37 -7.86
N LEU A 136 -15.10 -1.15 -8.94
CA LEU A 136 -14.90 -0.65 -10.29
C LEU A 136 -16.25 -0.50 -11.00
N GLY A 137 -16.53 0.70 -11.51
CA GLY A 137 -17.76 1.00 -12.25
C GLY A 137 -18.99 1.25 -11.39
N ASP A 138 -20.14 1.44 -12.05
CA ASP A 138 -21.41 1.79 -11.41
C ASP A 138 -22.24 0.55 -11.00
N ASP A 139 -21.82 -0.65 -11.41
CA ASP A 139 -22.50 -1.90 -11.12
C ASP A 139 -21.77 -2.67 -10.01
N PRO A 140 -22.38 -2.86 -8.83
CA PRO A 140 -21.78 -3.56 -7.70
C PRO A 140 -21.45 -5.03 -7.99
N LEU A 141 -21.95 -5.60 -9.09
CA LEU A 141 -21.66 -6.98 -9.52
C LEU A 141 -20.39 -7.09 -10.37
N ARG A 142 -19.84 -5.99 -10.91
CA ARG A 142 -18.61 -5.98 -11.74
C ARG A 142 -17.32 -6.16 -10.93
N GLY A 143 -17.46 -6.32 -9.61
CA GLY A 143 -16.36 -6.53 -8.69
C GLY A 143 -15.56 -5.26 -8.40
N GLY A 144 -14.47 -5.43 -7.66
CA GLY A 144 -13.56 -4.33 -7.32
C GLY A 144 -12.14 -4.81 -7.12
N VAL A 145 -11.20 -3.86 -7.20
CA VAL A 145 -9.80 -4.10 -6.86
C VAL A 145 -9.73 -4.33 -5.35
N THR A 146 -9.24 -5.50 -4.95
CA THR A 146 -9.13 -5.88 -3.54
C THR A 146 -7.69 -6.19 -3.20
N LEU A 147 -7.15 -5.54 -2.17
CA LEU A 147 -5.87 -5.92 -1.59
C LEU A 147 -6.12 -6.57 -0.23
N LEU A 148 -5.64 -7.80 -0.07
CA LEU A 148 -5.61 -8.52 1.19
C LEU A 148 -4.16 -8.77 1.59
N GLY A 149 -3.83 -8.50 2.85
CA GLY A 149 -2.48 -8.65 3.34
C GLY A 149 -2.42 -9.14 4.76
N GLY A 150 -1.33 -9.83 5.07
CA GLY A 150 -0.95 -10.24 6.41
C GLY A 150 0.53 -9.96 6.66
N GLY A 151 0.91 -9.86 7.92
CA GLY A 151 2.31 -9.70 8.29
C GLY A 151 2.63 -10.17 9.70
N LEU A 152 3.91 -10.43 9.91
CA LEU A 152 4.52 -10.74 11.19
C LEU A 152 5.54 -9.67 11.51
N LYS A 153 5.50 -9.21 12.75
CA LYS A 153 6.38 -8.20 13.28
C LYS A 153 7.07 -8.77 14.51
N TYR A 154 8.40 -8.78 14.50
CA TYR A 154 9.23 -9.35 15.56
C TYR A 154 10.14 -8.29 16.17
N GLY A 155 9.99 -8.08 17.48
CA GLY A 155 10.75 -7.09 18.24
C GLY A 155 12.10 -7.63 18.66
N LEU A 156 13.17 -7.11 18.05
CA LEU A 156 14.55 -7.42 18.44
C LEU A 156 14.92 -6.73 19.75
N VAL A 157 14.55 -5.46 19.88
CA VAL A 157 14.84 -4.62 21.03
C VAL A 157 13.57 -3.85 21.40
N GLN A 158 13.04 -4.08 22.60
CA GLN A 158 11.80 -3.45 23.06
C GLN A 158 11.95 -2.70 24.40
N THR A 159 13.19 -2.50 24.85
CA THR A 159 13.49 -1.80 26.11
C THR A 159 13.36 -0.28 25.96
N GLY A 160 13.17 0.45 27.08
CA GLY A 160 12.90 1.89 27.05
C GLY A 160 14.13 2.80 26.85
N LEU A 161 15.33 2.32 27.24
CA LEU A 161 16.55 3.15 27.26
C LEU A 161 17.08 3.46 25.86
N ILE A 162 17.12 2.46 24.99
CA ILE A 162 17.59 2.57 23.60
C ILE A 162 16.40 2.63 22.63
N PRO A 163 16.60 3.04 21.36
CA PRO A 163 15.57 2.92 20.34
C PRO A 163 15.09 1.47 20.21
N LYS A 164 13.78 1.30 20.01
CA LYS A 164 13.17 -0.01 19.78
C LYS A 164 13.46 -0.43 18.36
N ILE A 165 13.79 -1.70 18.15
CA ILE A 165 14.16 -2.24 16.85
C ILE A 165 13.30 -3.45 16.56
N THR A 166 12.80 -3.53 15.33
CA THR A 166 11.86 -4.55 14.89
C THR A 166 12.09 -4.92 13.44
N ILE A 167 11.87 -6.20 13.12
CA ILE A 167 11.81 -6.72 11.75
C ILE A 167 10.36 -7.06 11.41
N ILE A 168 9.98 -6.84 10.17
CA ILE A 168 8.63 -7.11 9.65
C ILE A 168 8.75 -7.92 8.39
N GLY A 169 8.06 -9.07 8.36
CA GLY A 169 7.77 -9.81 7.15
C GLY A 169 6.29 -9.65 6.81
N ALA A 170 5.96 -9.29 5.57
CA ALA A 170 4.57 -9.18 5.15
C ALA A 170 4.34 -9.81 3.78
N TYR A 171 3.12 -10.25 3.54
CA TYR A 171 2.67 -10.79 2.26
C TYR A 171 1.29 -10.23 1.92
N GLN A 172 1.13 -9.80 0.67
CA GLN A 172 -0.09 -9.20 0.16
C GLN A 172 -0.46 -9.80 -1.19
N ALA A 173 -1.75 -9.89 -1.44
CA ALA A 173 -2.33 -10.22 -2.73
C ALA A 173 -3.28 -9.09 -3.14
N LEU A 174 -3.03 -8.52 -4.32
CA LEU A 174 -3.94 -7.64 -5.02
C LEU A 174 -4.67 -8.46 -6.07
N MET A 175 -5.99 -8.47 -5.93
CA MET A 175 -6.93 -9.20 -6.77
C MET A 175 -7.73 -8.17 -7.56
N VAL A 176 -7.82 -8.39 -8.86
CA VAL A 176 -8.61 -7.58 -9.78
C VAL A 176 -9.77 -8.45 -10.26
N PRO A 177 -10.97 -7.88 -10.55
CA PRO A 177 -12.07 -8.68 -11.07
C PRO A 177 -11.69 -9.43 -12.35
N ASP A 178 -12.33 -10.57 -12.58
CA ASP A 178 -12.08 -11.44 -13.73
C ASP A 178 -12.23 -10.69 -15.08
N GLU A 179 -13.05 -9.63 -15.13
CA GLU A 179 -13.22 -8.76 -16.30
C GLU A 179 -11.93 -8.07 -16.78
N PHE A 180 -10.92 -7.93 -15.92
CA PHE A 180 -9.69 -7.20 -16.24
C PHE A 180 -8.51 -8.10 -16.63
N ASP A 181 -8.67 -9.44 -16.57
CA ASP A 181 -7.71 -10.50 -16.94
C ASP A 181 -6.25 -10.32 -16.44
N PHE A 182 -5.97 -9.32 -15.59
CA PHE A 182 -4.62 -8.89 -15.17
C PHE A 182 -3.95 -9.80 -14.13
N GLY A 183 -4.60 -10.92 -13.80
CA GLY A 183 -4.11 -11.89 -12.82
C GLY A 183 -4.08 -11.36 -11.37
N THR A 184 -3.37 -12.08 -10.51
CA THR A 184 -3.16 -11.71 -9.10
C THR A 184 -1.74 -11.18 -8.92
N VAL A 185 -1.60 -9.95 -8.42
CA VAL A 185 -0.29 -9.40 -8.04
C VAL A 185 -0.01 -9.78 -6.60
N LYS A 186 1.12 -10.45 -6.36
CA LYS A 186 1.57 -10.88 -5.03
C LYS A 186 2.78 -10.06 -4.61
N ILE A 187 2.82 -9.61 -3.37
CA ILE A 187 3.90 -8.75 -2.86
C ILE A 187 4.42 -9.36 -1.56
N ALA A 188 5.70 -9.70 -1.53
CA ALA A 188 6.41 -10.16 -0.35
C ALA A 188 7.36 -9.08 0.14
N SER A 189 7.29 -8.73 1.41
CA SER A 189 8.01 -7.61 2.02
C SER A 189 8.87 -8.07 3.18
N LEU A 190 10.11 -7.58 3.27
CA LEU A 190 10.97 -7.71 4.44
C LEU A 190 11.54 -6.36 4.84
N LYS A 191 11.33 -5.94 6.09
CA LYS A 191 11.64 -4.59 6.56
C LYS A 191 12.26 -4.59 7.94
N ALA A 192 13.07 -3.58 8.22
CA ALA A 192 13.63 -3.31 9.54
C ALA A 192 13.39 -1.84 9.92
N PHE A 193 12.94 -1.62 11.15
CA PHE A 193 12.59 -0.31 11.66
C PHE A 193 13.14 -0.08 13.06
N ALA A 194 13.53 1.16 13.32
CA ALA A 194 13.83 1.68 14.64
C ALA A 194 12.84 2.78 15.04
N SER A 195 12.47 2.86 16.32
CA SER A 195 11.65 3.97 16.83
C SER A 195 12.04 4.41 18.24
N LYS A 196 11.79 5.68 18.54
CA LYS A 196 11.94 6.25 19.88
C LYS A 196 10.70 7.07 20.23
N ASP A 197 10.16 6.78 21.40
CA ASP A 197 9.01 7.48 21.97
C ASP A 197 9.52 8.71 22.76
N PHE A 198 8.90 9.87 22.55
CA PHE A 198 9.15 11.15 23.24
C PHE A 198 7.83 11.70 23.79
N LEU A 199 7.45 11.33 25.01
CA LEU A 199 6.18 11.71 25.63
C LEU A 199 4.96 11.40 24.73
N ILE A 200 4.46 12.40 24.01
CA ILE A 200 3.33 12.28 23.09
C ILE A 200 3.74 11.96 21.65
N PHE A 201 5.02 12.13 21.30
CA PHE A 201 5.54 11.95 19.97
C PHE A 201 6.30 10.63 19.81
N THR A 202 6.43 10.17 18.59
CA THR A 202 7.25 9.01 18.24
C THR A 202 7.91 9.32 16.92
N VAL A 203 9.24 9.22 16.88
CA VAL A 203 10.00 9.28 15.64
C VAL A 203 10.43 7.87 15.30
N TYR A 204 10.29 7.49 14.04
CA TYR A 204 10.70 6.19 13.55
C TYR A 204 11.24 6.28 12.14
N GLY A 205 12.08 5.32 11.81
CA GLY A 205 12.63 5.21 10.48
C GLY A 205 13.16 3.80 10.24
N GLY A 206 13.38 3.49 8.98
CA GLY A 206 13.78 2.16 8.58
C GLY A 206 13.86 2.02 7.08
N GLY A 207 13.92 0.78 6.64
CA GLY A 207 13.89 0.45 5.23
C GLY A 207 13.62 -1.02 5.02
N GLY A 208 13.47 -1.40 3.77
CA GLY A 208 13.14 -2.75 3.42
C GLY A 208 13.24 -3.02 1.93
N VAL A 209 12.90 -4.25 1.61
CA VAL A 209 12.80 -4.75 0.25
C VAL A 209 11.41 -5.35 0.04
N ASP A 210 10.79 -5.01 -1.08
CA ASP A 210 9.53 -5.57 -1.54
C ASP A 210 9.79 -6.32 -2.85
N LYS A 211 9.34 -7.56 -2.93
CA LYS A 211 9.38 -8.38 -4.15
C LYS A 211 7.95 -8.58 -4.64
N THR A 212 7.67 -8.01 -5.80
CA THR A 212 6.37 -8.12 -6.49
C THR A 212 6.44 -9.25 -7.49
N TYR A 213 5.39 -10.05 -7.55
CA TYR A 213 5.19 -11.12 -8.51
C TYR A 213 3.88 -10.87 -9.25
N LEU A 214 3.91 -10.98 -10.56
CA LEU A 214 2.75 -10.86 -11.43
C LEU A 214 2.78 -12.06 -12.38
N THR A 215 1.69 -12.82 -12.40
CA THR A 215 1.47 -13.89 -13.39
C THR A 215 0.51 -13.36 -14.44
N VAL A 216 0.98 -13.30 -15.68
CA VAL A 216 0.21 -12.88 -16.86
C VAL A 216 -0.20 -14.17 -17.58
N ASP A 217 -1.50 -14.44 -17.65
CA ASP A 217 -2.05 -15.60 -18.36
C ASP A 217 -3.32 -15.18 -19.11
N PHE A 218 -3.15 -14.69 -20.34
CA PHE A 218 -4.24 -14.18 -21.16
C PHE A 218 -4.50 -15.11 -22.34
N ALA A 219 -5.77 -15.48 -22.53
CA ALA A 219 -6.19 -16.19 -23.72
C ALA A 219 -6.13 -15.26 -24.95
N GLY A 220 -5.31 -15.60 -25.94
CA GLY A 220 -5.17 -14.82 -27.18
C GLY A 220 -3.92 -13.93 -27.24
N LEU A 221 -3.13 -13.85 -26.17
CA LEU A 221 -1.76 -13.34 -26.29
C LEU A 221 -0.83 -14.41 -26.90
N PRO A 222 0.23 -13.99 -27.63
CA PRO A 222 1.24 -14.93 -28.10
C PRO A 222 1.84 -15.72 -26.92
N ALA A 223 2.19 -16.99 -27.12
CA ALA A 223 2.63 -17.89 -26.04
C ALA A 223 3.82 -17.36 -25.22
N ASP A 224 4.63 -16.49 -25.82
CA ASP A 224 5.79 -15.84 -25.21
C ASP A 224 5.41 -14.71 -24.22
N PHE A 225 4.14 -14.28 -24.19
CA PHE A 225 3.61 -13.26 -23.26
C PHE A 225 3.16 -13.86 -21.93
N ASN A 226 2.69 -15.11 -21.95
CA ASN A 226 2.20 -15.79 -20.75
C ASN A 226 3.41 -16.22 -19.91
N GLY A 227 3.50 -15.71 -18.69
CA GLY A 227 4.67 -15.92 -17.85
C GLY A 227 4.63 -15.24 -16.49
N ASP A 228 5.62 -15.58 -15.68
CA ASP A 228 5.83 -15.03 -14.34
C ASP A 228 6.84 -13.88 -14.39
N TYR A 229 6.36 -12.68 -14.06
CA TYR A 229 7.17 -11.47 -13.94
C TYR A 229 7.44 -11.18 -12.47
N ASN A 230 8.63 -10.65 -12.18
CA ASN A 230 8.94 -10.19 -10.83
C ASN A 230 9.75 -8.89 -10.84
N ALA A 231 9.47 -8.02 -9.89
CA ALA A 231 10.25 -6.81 -9.62
C ALA A 231 10.69 -6.80 -8.16
N THR A 232 11.86 -6.21 -7.91
CA THR A 232 12.36 -5.96 -6.56
C THR A 232 12.52 -4.46 -6.36
N ASN A 233 11.95 -3.95 -5.28
CA ASN A 233 12.07 -2.57 -4.85
C ASN A 233 12.76 -2.51 -3.49
N SER A 234 13.81 -1.70 -3.38
CA SER A 234 14.31 -1.25 -2.08
C SER A 234 13.74 0.12 -1.75
N HIS A 235 13.41 0.34 -0.50
CA HIS A 235 12.91 1.64 -0.05
C HIS A 235 13.39 1.94 1.37
N GLY A 236 13.40 3.23 1.72
CA GLY A 236 13.50 3.67 3.09
C GLY A 236 12.30 4.51 3.49
N THR A 237 12.11 4.64 4.79
CA THR A 237 10.95 5.30 5.38
C THR A 237 11.39 6.13 6.57
N VAL A 238 10.89 7.35 6.64
CA VAL A 238 10.91 8.16 7.86
C VAL A 238 9.49 8.49 8.25
N GLY A 239 9.22 8.46 9.56
CA GLY A 239 7.88 8.65 10.05
C GLY A 239 7.84 9.31 11.40
N PHE A 240 6.70 9.96 11.62
CA PHE A 240 6.36 10.66 12.83
C PHE A 240 4.97 10.21 13.29
N GLY A 241 4.81 10.01 14.58
CA GLY A 241 3.54 9.67 15.21
C GLY A 241 3.28 10.57 16.41
N ALA A 242 2.00 10.84 16.67
CA ALA A 242 1.56 11.57 17.85
C ALA A 242 0.38 10.88 18.52
N THR A 243 0.40 10.78 19.84
CA THR A 243 -0.75 10.38 20.65
C THR A 243 -1.57 11.63 20.95
N VAL A 244 -2.66 11.82 20.21
CA VAL A 244 -3.52 13.01 20.32
C VAL A 244 -4.52 12.90 21.47
N PHE A 245 -4.96 11.67 21.77
CA PHE A 245 -5.82 11.34 22.91
C PHE A 245 -5.43 9.96 23.44
N PRO A 246 -5.85 9.59 24.67
CA PRO A 246 -5.69 8.22 25.14
C PRO A 246 -6.20 7.22 24.09
N PHE A 247 -5.33 6.28 23.72
CA PHE A 247 -5.56 5.26 22.69
C PHE A 247 -5.64 5.76 21.24
N VAL A 248 -5.78 7.06 20.98
CA VAL A 248 -5.86 7.60 19.62
C VAL A 248 -4.51 8.13 19.18
N LYS A 249 -4.02 7.59 18.06
CA LYS A 249 -2.77 8.00 17.45
C LYS A 249 -3.00 8.50 16.04
N VAL A 250 -2.17 9.44 15.63
CA VAL A 250 -2.05 9.85 14.24
C VAL A 250 -0.59 9.68 13.82
N ASN A 251 -0.36 9.33 12.56
CA ASN A 251 0.97 9.18 12.02
C ASN A 251 1.07 9.72 10.60
N GLY A 252 2.26 10.22 10.27
CA GLY A 252 2.69 10.60 8.93
C GLY A 252 3.99 9.89 8.59
N GLU A 253 4.09 9.35 7.39
CA GLU A 253 5.26 8.66 6.86
C GLU A 253 5.62 9.26 5.51
N TYR A 254 6.91 9.33 5.23
CA TYR A 254 7.45 9.56 3.90
C TYR A 254 8.35 8.38 3.53
N ASN A 255 8.05 7.74 2.41
CA ASN A 255 8.79 6.62 1.86
C ASN A 255 9.54 7.09 0.62
N PHE A 256 10.84 6.85 0.60
CA PHE A 256 11.72 7.12 -0.53
C PHE A 256 12.12 5.78 -1.18
N GLY A 257 12.00 5.70 -2.50
CA GLY A 257 12.23 4.48 -3.28
C GLY A 257 12.01 4.76 -4.76
N THR A 258 11.70 3.71 -5.55
CA THR A 258 11.36 3.87 -6.99
C THR A 258 10.24 4.87 -7.18
N PHE A 259 9.13 4.69 -6.46
CA PHE A 259 8.08 5.68 -6.35
C PHE A 259 8.12 6.24 -4.94
N ASN A 260 8.29 7.55 -4.83
CA ASN A 260 8.15 8.21 -3.55
C ASN A 260 6.68 8.15 -3.13
N SER A 261 6.43 7.97 -1.83
CA SER A 261 5.06 7.99 -1.31
C SER A 261 4.99 8.61 0.07
N PHE A 262 3.81 9.10 0.43
CA PHE A 262 3.51 9.48 1.80
C PHE A 262 2.40 8.61 2.35
N THR A 263 2.35 8.44 3.66
CA THR A 263 1.23 7.78 4.35
C THR A 263 0.73 8.68 5.45
N LEU A 264 -0.59 8.88 5.51
CA LEU A 264 -1.25 9.49 6.65
C LEU A 264 -2.14 8.44 7.31
N GLY A 265 -2.09 8.34 8.63
CA GLY A 265 -2.80 7.32 9.39
C GLY A 265 -3.43 7.86 10.66
N ALA A 266 -4.56 7.27 11.03
CA ALA A 266 -5.17 7.42 12.34
C ALA A 266 -5.49 6.04 12.89
N SER A 267 -5.19 5.82 14.18
CA SER A 267 -5.39 4.53 14.82
C SER A 267 -6.00 4.63 16.21
N VAL A 268 -6.72 3.58 16.59
CA VAL A 268 -7.08 3.26 17.97
C VAL A 268 -6.20 2.10 18.42
N SER A 269 -5.35 2.35 19.41
CA SER A 269 -4.31 1.44 19.86
C SER A 269 -4.39 1.25 21.38
N ILE A 270 -4.56 0.01 21.81
CA ILE A 270 -4.39 -0.42 23.21
C ILE A 270 -3.10 -1.22 23.28
N ARG A 271 -2.15 -0.75 24.09
CA ARG A 271 -0.82 -1.34 24.21
C ARG A 271 -0.60 -1.91 25.58
#